data_AF-Q9YG75-F1
#
_entry.id   AF-Q9YG75-F1
#
_cell.length_a   1.000
_cell.length_b   1.000
_cell.length_c   1.000
_cell.angle_alpha   90.00
_cell.angle_beta   90.00
_cell.angle_gamma   90.00
#
_symmetry.space_group_name_H-M   'P 1'
#
loop_
_entity.id
_entity.type
_entity.pdbx_description
1 polymer ?
#
loop_
_entity_poly.entity_id
_entity_poly.type
_entity_poly.pdbx_seq_one_letter_code
_entity_poly.pdbx_strand_id
1 'polypeptide(L)'
;MSLEKSEKLVVDLRDATRKIIHMVGGKAASLGELLEHGLPVPPGFVVTTRAYDLFVEKNGLKSVIENFSGANQAAILRRLILEGEVPREVVEAIREAYYSRGDGRVAVRSSATVEDLPEAAFAGQHDTFLNVEGIDRVVEAVKKCWASLWSDRAVAYRESLGVSHSKAKMAVIVQRMVDADVSGVMFTANPVTGVREEVVVNAFRGLGESIVSGVVTPDHYVLVKTRFGWKIVEKRISGDKPVLDDRTLVRLASIGARIQRLFGTPQDIEWALEKGRIYILQSRPITSLPEPPPKVGRLKRSLLLMLAEFLPERPYPLEIAWIDAVFSNAVGRVASYYGVRLPSVSDLIEEDDDGVPVRINPYFRIGVSPSIILAPARLLINTLRYNAIRWRNDSDLEEFNKRFHMLDSRLKDVSEWREIVDIVDGILYNTVFIGELRRKYLPSAVLSAVVLRIWLSLMGKGEMFPKLMFSCLDTKVSEANRQLERLASLVKSNGELFRIFVQEEPTNILDVIKSSRKFEFFYRELQKFLAEYGHREASGSLLLSRGSWVEKPELVIGIVKSLLTIRKTADEDSSCHRFEETLNSLFSTRLLRFIWLERCFSGFYIMLGSSIGLGRIHVSTL
;
A
#
# COMPACT_ATOMS: atom_id res chain seq x y z
N MET A 1 -1.88 52.91 3.05
CA MET A 1 -1.14 51.83 3.74
C MET A 1 -0.70 50.67 2.85
N SER A 2 -1.38 50.34 1.73
CA SER A 2 -0.96 49.25 0.82
C SER A 2 0.17 49.63 -0.15
N LEU A 3 0.24 50.90 -0.60
CA LEU A 3 1.25 51.39 -1.55
C LEU A 3 2.65 51.61 -0.94
N GLU A 4 2.76 51.99 0.33
CA GLU A 4 4.08 52.17 0.99
C GLU A 4 4.81 50.85 1.26
N LYS A 5 4.10 49.71 1.27
CA LYS A 5 4.73 48.40 1.45
C LYS A 5 5.27 47.81 0.15
N SER A 6 4.75 48.19 -1.03
CA SER A 6 5.14 47.59 -2.32
C SER A 6 6.56 47.93 -2.78
N GLU A 7 7.18 48.96 -2.21
CA GLU A 7 8.54 49.39 -2.55
C GLU A 7 9.62 48.87 -1.60
N LYS A 8 9.24 48.19 -0.51
CA LYS A 8 10.22 47.71 0.48
C LYS A 8 11.11 46.61 -0.08
N LEU A 9 12.42 46.80 0.04
CA LEU A 9 13.45 45.81 -0.34
C LEU A 9 13.53 44.65 0.66
N VAL A 10 13.27 44.95 1.93
CA VAL A 10 13.25 43.98 3.02
C VAL A 10 12.01 44.20 3.89
N VAL A 11 11.39 43.09 4.30
CA VAL A 11 10.27 43.09 5.26
C VAL A 11 10.58 42.14 6.42
N ASP A 12 10.08 42.45 7.61
CA ASP A 12 10.15 41.51 8.74
C ASP A 12 9.34 40.24 8.40
N LEU A 13 9.85 39.07 8.80
CA LEU A 13 9.17 37.80 8.52
C LEU A 13 7.77 37.76 9.17
N ARG A 14 7.56 38.42 10.31
CA ARG A 14 6.24 38.55 10.95
C ARG A 14 5.24 39.33 10.10
N ASP A 15 5.71 40.27 9.28
CA ASP A 15 4.86 41.07 8.38
C ASP A 15 4.62 40.39 7.02
N ALA A 16 5.39 39.33 6.71
CA ALA A 16 5.30 38.53 5.49
C ALA A 16 4.07 37.59 5.52
N THR A 17 2.87 38.17 5.57
CA THR A 17 1.59 37.43 5.57
C THR A 17 1.10 37.17 4.14
N ARG A 18 0.03 36.37 3.97
CA ARG A 18 -0.58 36.11 2.66
C ARG A 18 -1.00 37.38 1.91
N LYS A 19 -1.24 38.48 2.64
CA LYS A 19 -1.60 39.79 2.06
C LYS A 19 -0.54 40.35 1.10
N ILE A 20 0.72 39.98 1.28
CA ILE A 20 1.85 40.43 0.44
C ILE A 20 2.57 39.25 -0.25
N ILE A 21 1.87 38.13 -0.47
CA ILE A 21 2.44 36.91 -1.07
C ILE A 21 3.16 37.15 -2.41
N HIS A 22 2.65 38.05 -3.25
CA HIS A 22 3.29 38.44 -4.53
C HIS A 22 4.67 39.10 -4.34
N MET A 23 4.98 39.59 -3.14
CA MET A 23 6.26 40.21 -2.79
C MET A 23 7.24 39.25 -2.09
N VAL A 24 6.71 38.26 -1.35
CA VAL A 24 7.50 37.43 -0.43
C VAL A 24 7.52 35.95 -0.82
N GLY A 25 6.66 35.52 -1.74
CA GLY A 25 6.48 34.12 -2.12
C GLY A 25 5.79 33.28 -1.05
N GLY A 26 5.43 32.05 -1.42
CA GLY A 26 4.58 31.16 -0.65
C GLY A 26 5.13 30.72 0.70
N LYS A 27 6.41 30.33 0.71
CA LYS A 27 7.07 29.86 1.94
C LYS A 27 7.15 30.97 2.98
N ALA A 28 7.54 32.16 2.56
CA ALA A 28 7.63 33.30 3.47
C ALA A 28 6.24 33.70 3.98
N ALA A 29 5.25 33.76 3.08
CA ALA A 29 3.85 34.01 3.43
C ALA A 29 3.32 33.03 4.48
N SER A 30 3.59 31.74 4.28
CA SER A 30 3.24 30.68 5.22
C SER A 30 3.89 30.90 6.59
N LEU A 31 5.20 31.19 6.64
CA LEU A 31 5.91 31.44 7.90
C LEU A 31 5.44 32.70 8.63
N GLY A 32 5.12 33.77 7.92
CA GLY A 32 4.58 34.99 8.53
C GLY A 32 3.20 34.79 9.13
N GLU A 33 2.31 34.04 8.46
CA GLU A 33 1.00 33.64 9.02
C GLU A 33 1.15 32.84 10.32
N LEU A 34 2.12 31.93 10.38
CA LEU A 34 2.42 31.18 11.60
C LEU A 34 2.89 32.09 12.74
N LEU A 35 3.77 33.06 12.44
CA LEU A 35 4.24 34.05 13.42
C LEU A 35 3.12 34.95 13.95
N GLU A 36 2.22 35.42 13.06
CA GLU A 36 1.06 36.23 13.43
C GLU A 36 0.13 35.49 14.41
N HIS A 37 0.02 34.16 14.27
CA HIS A 37 -0.78 33.29 15.14
C HIS A 37 -0.02 32.71 16.34
N GLY A 38 1.16 33.24 16.66
CA GLY A 38 1.95 32.88 17.84
C GLY A 38 2.49 31.46 17.83
N LEU A 39 2.75 30.90 16.63
CA LEU A 39 3.44 29.62 16.49
C LEU A 39 4.96 29.83 16.49
N PRO A 40 5.74 28.83 16.95
CA PRO A 40 7.15 29.03 17.21
C PRO A 40 7.97 28.93 15.92
N VAL A 41 8.03 30.01 15.15
CA VAL A 41 8.88 30.12 13.96
C VAL A 41 10.13 30.93 14.34
N PRO A 42 11.34 30.55 13.89
CA PRO A 42 12.52 31.35 14.16
C PRO A 42 12.41 32.76 13.55
N PRO A 43 12.89 33.81 14.24
CA PRO A 43 12.82 35.17 13.73
C PRO A 43 13.69 35.34 12.48
N GLY A 44 13.31 36.27 11.61
CA GLY A 44 14.01 36.52 10.35
C GLY A 44 13.44 37.71 9.60
N PHE A 45 13.87 37.86 8.36
CA PHE A 45 13.37 38.84 7.41
C PHE A 45 13.31 38.23 6.01
N VAL A 46 12.62 38.92 5.10
CA VAL A 46 12.46 38.50 3.70
C VAL A 46 13.00 39.59 2.80
N VAL A 47 13.94 39.22 1.94
CA VAL A 47 14.37 40.02 0.78
C VAL A 47 13.29 39.86 -0.29
N THR A 48 12.61 40.95 -0.62
CA THR A 48 11.40 40.91 -1.44
C THR A 48 11.70 40.72 -2.93
N THR A 49 10.68 40.41 -3.73
CA THR A 49 10.79 40.37 -5.19
C THR A 49 11.17 41.72 -5.80
N ARG A 50 10.96 42.85 -5.10
CA ARG A 50 11.43 44.17 -5.55
C ARG A 50 12.96 44.25 -5.58
N ALA A 51 13.64 43.66 -4.61
CA ALA A 51 15.10 43.58 -4.62
C ALA A 51 15.62 42.74 -5.79
N TYR A 52 14.89 41.66 -6.15
CA TYR A 52 15.19 40.88 -7.36
C TYR A 52 15.00 41.70 -8.64
N ASP A 53 13.90 42.45 -8.75
CA ASP A 53 13.65 43.32 -9.92
C ASP A 53 14.77 44.36 -10.11
N LEU A 54 15.19 45.03 -9.03
CA LEU A 54 16.29 46.01 -9.07
C LEU A 54 17.63 45.38 -9.46
N PHE A 55 17.90 44.15 -9.00
CA PHE A 55 19.07 43.40 -9.42
C PHE A 55 19.03 43.10 -10.93
N VAL A 56 17.88 42.65 -11.44
CA VAL A 56 17.68 42.36 -12.88
C VAL A 56 17.85 43.63 -13.73
N GLU A 57 17.30 44.76 -13.27
CA GLU A 57 17.41 46.07 -13.95
C GLU A 57 18.86 46.56 -13.99
N LYS A 58 19.56 46.62 -12.85
CA LYS A 58 20.95 47.10 -12.78
C LYS A 58 21.90 46.31 -13.67
N ASN A 59 21.68 45.00 -13.81
CA ASN A 59 22.54 44.11 -14.58
C ASN A 59 22.07 43.91 -16.03
N GLY A 60 21.03 44.63 -16.49
CA GLY A 60 20.55 44.56 -17.88
C GLY A 60 19.96 43.19 -18.26
N LEU A 61 19.49 42.40 -17.30
CA LEU A 61 19.06 41.02 -17.52
C LEU A 61 17.61 40.91 -18.01
N LYS A 62 16.86 42.01 -18.00
CA LYS A 62 15.43 42.04 -18.33
C LYS A 62 15.14 41.48 -19.73
N SER A 63 15.84 41.96 -20.76
CA SER A 63 15.67 41.50 -22.13
C SER A 63 16.09 40.05 -22.34
N VAL A 64 17.07 39.57 -21.57
CA VAL A 64 17.53 38.17 -21.62
C VAL A 64 16.47 37.23 -21.03
N ILE A 65 15.81 37.66 -19.95
CA ILE A 65 14.71 36.92 -19.30
C ILE A 65 13.46 36.91 -20.18
N GLU A 66 13.11 38.04 -20.81
CA GLU A 66 11.92 38.16 -21.68
C GLU A 66 12.04 37.32 -22.96
N ASN A 67 13.24 37.21 -23.53
CA ASN A 67 13.51 36.41 -24.74
C ASN A 67 13.96 34.98 -24.45
N PHE A 68 13.74 34.49 -23.22
CA PHE A 68 14.15 33.16 -22.81
C PHE A 68 13.39 32.06 -23.58
N SER A 69 14.11 31.14 -24.23
CA SER A 69 13.57 30.10 -25.11
C SER A 69 14.06 28.67 -24.80
N GLY A 70 14.67 28.42 -23.63
CA GLY A 70 14.90 27.04 -23.15
C GLY A 70 16.20 26.80 -22.38
N ALA A 71 16.50 25.52 -22.13
CA ALA A 71 17.53 25.04 -21.19
C ALA A 71 18.96 25.60 -21.42
N ASN A 72 19.43 25.73 -22.67
CA ASN A 72 20.79 26.25 -22.95
C ASN A 72 20.99 27.70 -22.48
N GLN A 73 19.93 28.50 -22.44
CA GLN A 73 19.97 29.88 -21.92
C GLN A 73 19.89 29.93 -20.39
N ALA A 74 19.43 28.86 -19.72
CA ALA A 74 19.32 28.80 -18.26
C ALA A 74 20.70 28.83 -17.60
N ALA A 75 21.65 28.07 -18.14
CA ALA A 75 23.04 28.07 -17.67
C ALA A 75 23.70 29.45 -17.84
N ILE A 76 23.43 30.14 -18.96
CA ILE A 76 23.94 31.49 -19.23
C ILE A 76 23.34 32.49 -18.23
N LEU A 77 22.02 32.50 -18.05
CA LEU A 77 21.35 33.37 -17.08
C LEU A 77 21.86 33.13 -15.66
N ARG A 78 22.04 31.87 -15.26
CA ARG A 78 22.58 31.54 -13.94
C ARG A 78 23.98 32.12 -13.74
N ARG A 79 24.85 32.00 -14.75
CA ARG A 79 26.18 32.60 -14.73
C ARG A 79 26.12 34.12 -14.64
N LEU A 80 25.28 34.77 -15.45
CA LEU A 80 25.10 36.22 -15.43
C LEU A 80 24.58 36.72 -14.07
N ILE A 81 23.67 35.98 -13.43
CA ILE A 81 23.20 36.31 -12.07
C ILE A 81 24.32 36.17 -11.04
N LEU A 82 25.17 35.14 -11.15
CA LEU A 82 26.29 34.92 -10.23
C LEU A 82 27.41 35.95 -10.41
N GLU A 83 27.67 36.42 -11.63
CA GLU A 83 28.64 37.47 -11.94
C GLU A 83 28.09 38.88 -11.67
N GLY A 84 26.76 39.05 -11.66
CA GLY A 84 26.09 40.33 -11.48
C GLY A 84 26.33 40.99 -10.11
N GLU A 85 26.30 42.32 -10.11
CA GLU A 85 26.49 43.17 -8.94
C GLU A 85 25.15 43.44 -8.25
N VAL A 86 25.08 43.22 -6.93
CA VAL A 86 23.89 43.55 -6.13
C VAL A 86 23.82 45.07 -5.94
N PRO A 87 22.68 45.74 -6.21
CA PRO A 87 22.54 47.18 -5.96
C PRO A 87 22.88 47.56 -4.52
N ARG A 88 23.58 48.70 -4.33
CA ARG A 88 24.03 49.15 -3.00
C ARG A 88 22.88 49.29 -2.01
N GLU A 89 21.75 49.85 -2.45
CA GLU A 89 20.52 49.98 -1.65
C GLU A 89 19.97 48.64 -1.14
N VAL A 90 20.08 47.57 -1.93
CA VAL A 90 19.67 46.22 -1.52
C VAL A 90 20.65 45.67 -0.48
N VAL A 91 21.95 45.87 -0.68
CA VAL A 91 22.98 45.44 0.27
C VAL A 91 22.81 46.16 1.62
N GLU A 92 22.60 47.48 1.62
CA GLU A 92 22.34 48.25 2.84
C GLU A 92 21.08 47.76 3.57
N ALA A 93 19.99 47.54 2.84
CA ALA A 93 18.74 47.04 3.44
C ALA A 93 18.91 45.64 4.06
N ILE A 94 19.65 44.74 3.41
CA ILE A 94 19.99 43.42 3.97
C ILE A 94 20.89 43.57 5.19
N ARG A 95 21.89 44.47 5.13
CA ARG A 95 22.82 44.73 6.23
C ARG A 95 22.11 45.24 7.47
N GLU A 96 21.26 46.24 7.34
CA GLU A 96 20.46 46.78 8.44
C GLU A 96 19.57 45.70 9.06
N ALA A 97 18.90 44.89 8.23
CA ALA A 97 18.04 43.82 8.70
C ALA A 97 18.80 42.66 9.37
N TYR A 98 20.00 42.33 8.89
CA TYR A 98 20.87 41.30 9.46
C TYR A 98 21.44 41.77 10.82
N TYR A 99 21.98 42.98 10.88
CA TYR A 99 22.64 43.49 12.08
C TYR A 99 21.67 43.89 13.20
N SER A 100 20.49 44.40 12.86
CA SER A 100 19.41 44.62 13.86
C SER A 100 18.96 43.35 14.58
N ARG A 101 19.36 42.16 14.08
CA ARG A 101 19.03 40.84 14.65
C ARG A 101 20.23 40.13 15.30
N GLY A 102 21.38 40.79 15.42
CA GLY A 102 22.51 40.36 16.25
C GLY A 102 23.58 39.50 15.57
N ASP A 103 23.76 39.67 14.25
CA ASP A 103 24.94 39.23 13.47
C ASP A 103 25.25 37.72 13.45
N GLY A 104 24.41 36.88 14.05
CA GLY A 104 24.64 35.44 14.18
C GLY A 104 24.36 34.62 12.91
N ARG A 105 24.59 33.31 13.01
CA ARG A 105 24.35 32.35 11.91
C ARG A 105 22.88 32.36 11.45
N VAL A 106 22.69 32.37 10.13
CA VAL A 106 21.36 32.36 9.47
C VAL A 106 21.22 31.23 8.44
N ALA A 107 19.98 30.84 8.20
CA ALA A 107 19.57 30.05 7.05
C ALA A 107 18.97 30.96 5.98
N VAL A 108 19.43 30.81 4.74
CA VAL A 108 19.00 31.58 3.57
C VAL A 108 18.21 30.65 2.65
N ARG A 109 16.91 30.91 2.49
CA ARG A 109 15.95 30.01 1.82
C ARG A 109 15.20 30.73 0.71
N SER A 110 15.08 30.06 -0.43
CA SER A 110 14.31 30.51 -1.58
C SER A 110 12.79 30.46 -1.32
N SER A 111 12.09 31.52 -1.70
CA SER A 111 10.62 31.64 -1.60
C SER A 111 10.11 32.25 -2.92
N ALA A 112 9.85 31.39 -3.91
CA ALA A 112 9.41 31.84 -5.22
C ALA A 112 7.91 32.16 -5.24
N THR A 113 7.53 33.15 -6.04
CA THR A 113 6.13 33.58 -6.22
C THR A 113 5.28 32.59 -7.02
N VAL A 114 5.95 31.73 -7.77
CA VAL A 114 5.34 30.73 -8.65
C VAL A 114 5.03 29.43 -7.91
N GLU A 115 5.54 29.25 -6.69
CA GLU A 115 5.33 28.07 -5.84
C GLU A 115 3.89 27.94 -5.31
N ASP A 116 3.05 28.97 -5.52
CA ASP A 116 1.70 29.09 -4.95
C ASP A 116 0.56 28.81 -5.94
N LEU A 117 0.86 28.42 -7.18
CA LEU A 117 -0.19 27.98 -8.10
C LEU A 117 -0.85 26.72 -7.50
N PRO A 118 -2.20 26.62 -7.46
CA PRO A 118 -2.92 25.51 -6.79
C PRO A 118 -2.48 24.11 -7.23
N GLU A 119 -1.93 24.00 -8.43
CA GLU A 119 -1.49 22.77 -9.08
C GLU A 119 0.03 22.54 -9.01
N ALA A 120 0.81 23.49 -8.49
CA ALA A 120 2.27 23.50 -8.57
C ALA A 120 2.95 23.28 -7.22
N ALA A 121 3.18 22.01 -6.85
CA ALA A 121 4.05 21.69 -5.71
C ALA A 121 5.53 21.75 -6.12
N PHE A 122 6.16 22.92 -6.03
CA PHE A 122 7.61 23.10 -6.24
C PHE A 122 8.42 22.51 -5.07
N ALA A 123 8.42 21.19 -4.89
CA ALA A 123 9.17 20.53 -3.83
C ALA A 123 10.66 20.39 -4.20
N GLY A 124 11.53 21.01 -3.40
CA GLY A 124 12.99 20.79 -3.47
C GLY A 124 13.65 21.25 -4.77
N GLN A 125 13.09 22.26 -5.44
CA GLN A 125 13.54 22.75 -6.74
C GLN A 125 14.59 23.87 -6.67
N HIS A 126 14.70 24.52 -5.51
CA HIS A 126 15.51 25.71 -5.31
C HIS A 126 16.44 25.54 -4.12
N ASP A 127 17.55 26.28 -4.17
CA ASP A 127 18.63 26.12 -3.20
C ASP A 127 18.26 26.71 -1.84
N THR A 128 18.80 26.08 -0.80
CA THR A 128 18.79 26.54 0.59
C THR A 128 20.22 26.50 1.11
N PHE A 129 20.64 27.53 1.82
CA PHE A 129 21.98 27.63 2.39
C PHE A 129 21.86 27.73 3.91
N LEU A 130 22.47 26.78 4.64
CA LEU A 130 22.47 26.74 6.10
C LEU A 130 23.80 27.25 6.66
N ASN A 131 23.81 27.65 7.94
CA ASN A 131 25.01 28.12 8.66
C ASN A 131 25.76 29.27 7.95
N VAL A 132 25.03 30.20 7.34
CA VAL A 132 25.64 31.38 6.71
C VAL A 132 25.91 32.44 7.79
N GLU A 133 27.10 33.02 7.79
CA GLU A 133 27.54 34.01 8.77
C GLU A 133 28.35 35.12 8.10
N GLY A 134 28.06 36.36 8.48
CA GLY A 134 28.69 37.56 7.91
C GLY A 134 27.92 38.11 6.71
N ILE A 135 27.82 39.44 6.64
CA ILE A 135 26.99 40.15 5.66
C ILE A 135 27.34 39.77 4.21
N ASP A 136 28.63 39.69 3.87
CA ASP A 136 29.05 39.38 2.50
C ASP A 136 28.59 37.98 2.06
N ARG A 137 28.65 36.99 2.96
CA ARG A 137 28.17 35.63 2.69
C ARG A 137 26.64 35.56 2.63
N VAL A 138 25.93 36.36 3.43
CA VAL A 138 24.46 36.45 3.35
C VAL A 138 24.03 37.01 2.00
N VAL A 139 24.66 38.10 1.54
CA VAL A 139 24.38 38.69 0.21
C VAL A 139 24.73 37.70 -0.90
N GLU A 140 25.85 36.99 -0.79
CA GLU A 140 26.23 35.95 -1.74
C GLU A 140 25.21 34.81 -1.78
N ALA A 141 24.74 34.33 -0.63
CA ALA A 141 23.71 33.29 -0.54
C ALA A 141 22.37 33.74 -1.13
N VAL A 142 21.95 34.99 -0.90
CA VAL A 142 20.77 35.59 -1.54
C VAL A 142 20.90 35.56 -3.07
N LYS A 143 22.07 35.94 -3.59
CA LYS A 143 22.36 35.90 -5.03
C LYS A 143 22.33 34.48 -5.60
N LYS A 144 22.84 33.50 -4.85
CA LYS A 144 22.74 32.07 -5.23
C LYS A 144 21.29 31.57 -5.22
N CYS A 145 20.45 31.99 -4.27
CA CYS A 145 19.02 31.69 -4.30
C CYS A 145 18.33 32.26 -5.56
N TRP A 146 18.66 33.49 -5.97
CA TRP A 146 18.16 34.05 -7.24
C TRP A 146 18.64 33.25 -8.46
N ALA A 147 19.90 32.81 -8.47
CA ALA A 147 20.44 31.97 -9.52
C ALA A 147 19.73 30.60 -9.60
N SER A 148 19.33 30.03 -8.45
CA SER A 148 18.60 28.76 -8.36
C SER A 148 17.21 28.79 -9.00
N LEU A 149 16.64 29.98 -9.23
CA LEU A 149 15.41 30.12 -10.02
C LEU A 149 15.62 29.62 -11.46
N TRP A 150 16.85 29.71 -11.97
CA TRP A 150 17.27 29.33 -13.33
C TRP A 150 18.06 28.02 -13.34
N SER A 151 17.83 27.14 -12.35
CA SER A 151 18.30 25.76 -12.39
C SER A 151 17.60 24.98 -13.50
N ASP A 152 18.26 23.97 -14.08
CA ASP A 152 17.69 23.18 -15.18
C ASP A 152 16.39 22.51 -14.72
N ARG A 153 16.38 22.03 -13.47
CA ARG A 153 15.22 21.41 -12.81
C ARG A 153 14.07 22.40 -12.62
N ALA A 154 14.36 23.63 -12.19
CA ALA A 154 13.34 24.65 -11.97
C ALA A 154 12.76 25.20 -13.29
N VAL A 155 13.58 25.32 -14.35
CA VAL A 155 13.13 25.72 -15.69
C VAL A 155 12.21 24.65 -16.28
N ALA A 156 12.68 23.39 -16.33
CA ALA A 156 11.89 22.28 -16.87
C ALA A 156 10.56 22.11 -16.14
N TYR A 157 10.56 22.28 -14.81
CA TYR A 157 9.32 22.22 -14.03
C TYR A 157 8.33 23.34 -14.38
N ARG A 158 8.82 24.59 -14.55
CA ARG A 158 7.94 25.69 -15.01
C ARG A 158 7.39 25.47 -16.42
N GLU A 159 8.21 24.94 -17.33
CA GLU A 159 7.77 24.56 -18.69
C GLU A 159 6.67 23.50 -18.64
N SER A 160 6.83 22.46 -17.79
CA SER A 160 5.81 21.40 -17.63
C SER A 160 4.46 21.91 -17.13
N LEU A 161 4.46 23.03 -16.41
CA LEU A 161 3.24 23.70 -15.91
C LEU A 161 2.74 24.82 -16.83
N GLY A 162 3.40 25.06 -17.97
CA GLY A 162 3.05 26.15 -18.89
C GLY A 162 3.23 27.56 -18.29
N VAL A 163 4.06 27.72 -17.26
CA VAL A 163 4.25 29.01 -16.59
C VAL A 163 5.31 29.84 -17.28
N SER A 164 4.95 31.07 -17.66
CA SER A 164 5.87 32.02 -18.30
C SER A 164 7.09 32.36 -17.42
N HIS A 165 8.29 32.20 -17.99
CA HIS A 165 9.56 32.48 -17.31
C HIS A 165 9.70 33.95 -16.90
N SER A 166 9.16 34.90 -17.67
CA SER A 166 9.27 36.33 -17.39
C SER A 166 8.45 36.77 -16.16
N LYS A 167 7.48 35.96 -15.73
CA LYS A 167 6.70 36.21 -14.51
C LYS A 167 7.32 35.61 -13.26
N ALA A 168 8.34 34.76 -13.40
CA ALA A 168 8.96 34.08 -12.28
C ALA A 168 9.85 35.04 -11.48
N LYS A 169 9.47 35.33 -10.23
CA LYS A 169 10.26 36.14 -9.30
C LYS A 169 10.56 35.37 -8.02
N MET A 170 11.72 35.65 -7.44
CA MET A 170 12.22 34.98 -6.23
C MET A 170 12.40 35.98 -5.10
N ALA A 171 11.68 35.77 -4.00
CA ALA A 171 12.01 36.34 -2.71
C ALA A 171 12.94 35.38 -1.94
N VAL A 172 13.65 35.90 -0.94
CA VAL A 172 14.60 35.11 -0.15
C VAL A 172 14.38 35.35 1.34
N ILE A 173 14.12 34.28 2.07
CA ILE A 173 13.97 34.28 3.52
C ILE A 173 15.36 34.19 4.15
N VAL A 174 15.68 35.10 5.05
CA VAL A 174 16.88 35.05 5.89
C VAL A 174 16.43 34.90 7.34
N GLN A 175 16.65 33.73 7.90
CA GLN A 175 16.09 33.33 9.19
C GLN A 175 17.20 32.91 10.16
N ARG A 176 17.04 33.18 11.45
CA ARG A 176 17.98 32.69 12.49
C ARG A 176 18.20 31.20 12.33
N MET A 177 19.46 30.77 12.29
CA MET A 177 19.80 29.35 12.27
C MET A 177 19.38 28.72 13.60
N VAL A 178 18.71 27.56 13.52
CA VAL A 178 18.36 26.75 14.68
C VAL A 178 19.39 25.64 14.81
N ASP A 179 20.12 25.61 15.93
CA ASP A 179 21.07 24.53 16.23
C ASP A 179 20.27 23.31 16.73
N ALA A 180 19.73 22.54 15.79
CA ALA A 180 18.79 21.46 16.09
C ALA A 180 19.51 20.24 16.71
N ASP A 181 19.09 19.87 17.92
CA ASP A 181 19.45 18.59 18.54
C ASP A 181 18.75 17.43 17.78
N VAL A 182 17.49 17.66 17.42
CA VAL A 182 16.62 16.76 16.68
C VAL A 182 15.86 17.59 15.65
N SER A 183 15.71 17.08 14.44
CA SER A 183 14.84 17.67 13.43
C SER A 183 13.98 16.60 12.77
N GLY A 184 13.01 17.03 11.98
CA GLY A 184 12.07 16.11 11.40
C GLY A 184 11.02 16.74 10.51
N VAL A 185 10.18 15.87 9.99
CA VAL A 185 9.02 16.19 9.17
C VAL A 185 7.78 15.68 9.88
N MET A 186 6.70 16.44 9.82
CA MET A 186 5.40 16.09 10.39
C MET A 186 4.31 16.27 9.35
N PHE A 187 3.50 15.24 9.14
CA PHE A 187 2.30 15.30 8.31
C PHE A 187 1.07 15.29 9.20
N THR A 188 0.15 16.20 8.97
CA THR A 188 -1.09 16.28 9.77
C THR A 188 -2.22 15.38 9.25
N ALA A 189 -1.95 14.63 8.19
CA ALA A 189 -2.71 13.47 7.73
C ALA A 189 -1.71 12.38 7.33
N ASN A 190 -2.10 11.10 7.39
CA ASN A 190 -1.22 10.01 7.02
C ASN A 190 -0.98 10.02 5.49
N PRO A 191 0.26 10.24 5.01
CA PRO A 191 0.53 10.36 3.58
C PRO A 191 0.45 9.02 2.84
N VAL A 192 0.50 7.89 3.55
CA VAL A 192 0.43 6.54 2.96
C VAL A 192 -1.00 6.01 2.95
N THR A 193 -1.71 6.11 4.06
CA THR A 193 -3.06 5.55 4.19
C THR A 193 -4.15 6.54 3.83
N GLY A 194 -3.86 7.84 3.83
CA GLY A 194 -4.86 8.89 3.62
C GLY A 194 -5.74 9.15 4.84
N VAL A 195 -5.54 8.48 5.99
CA VAL A 195 -6.32 8.78 7.20
C VAL A 195 -6.05 10.23 7.64
N ARG A 196 -7.10 11.05 7.72
CA ARG A 196 -7.00 12.50 7.99
C ARG A 196 -6.90 12.84 9.48
N GLU A 197 -7.20 11.88 10.34
CA GLU A 197 -7.16 12.01 11.81
C GLU A 197 -5.84 11.51 12.43
N GLU A 198 -4.89 11.09 11.60
CA GLU A 198 -3.56 10.63 11.99
C GLU A 198 -2.51 11.71 11.72
N VAL A 199 -1.71 12.01 12.74
CA VAL A 199 -0.49 12.82 12.60
C VAL A 199 0.70 11.88 12.53
N VAL A 200 1.47 11.98 11.46
CA VAL A 200 2.70 11.20 11.26
C VAL A 200 3.89 12.09 11.55
N VAL A 201 4.82 11.64 12.39
CA VAL A 201 6.06 12.37 12.72
C VAL A 201 7.24 11.47 12.39
N ASN A 202 8.14 11.99 11.56
CA ASN A 202 9.46 11.42 11.30
C ASN A 202 10.50 12.28 12.00
N ALA A 203 11.38 11.67 12.81
CA ALA A 203 12.36 12.39 13.60
C ALA A 203 13.75 11.75 13.52
N PHE A 204 14.79 12.57 13.56
CA PHE A 204 16.18 12.13 13.51
C PHE A 204 17.10 13.16 14.18
N ARG A 205 18.33 12.76 14.50
CA ARG A 205 19.31 13.63 15.17
C ARG A 205 20.03 14.52 14.16
N GLY A 206 20.29 15.77 14.54
CA GLY A 206 21.00 16.73 13.68
C GLY A 206 20.09 17.48 12.71
N LEU A 207 20.69 18.03 11.65
CA LEU A 207 20.06 19.00 10.73
C LEU A 207 19.21 18.36 9.63
N GLY A 208 18.14 19.08 9.24
CA GLY A 208 17.11 18.72 8.26
C GLY A 208 17.58 18.11 6.92
N GLU A 209 18.76 18.48 6.43
CA GLU A 209 19.29 18.08 5.11
C GLU A 209 19.50 16.56 4.96
N SER A 210 19.76 15.85 6.06
CA SER A 210 20.07 14.41 6.00
C SER A 210 18.88 13.51 5.62
N ILE A 211 17.64 13.99 5.73
CA ILE A 211 16.45 13.28 5.21
C ILE A 211 16.31 13.44 3.70
N VAL A 212 16.51 14.66 3.19
CA VAL A 212 16.29 14.96 1.76
C VAL A 212 17.29 14.19 0.88
N SER A 213 18.49 13.91 1.41
CA SER A 213 19.51 13.08 0.76
C SER A 213 19.31 11.57 0.93
N GLY A 214 18.34 11.12 1.74
CA GLY A 214 18.03 9.70 1.94
C GLY A 214 19.07 8.90 2.74
N VAL A 215 20.00 9.57 3.42
CA VAL A 215 21.16 8.94 4.09
C VAL A 215 20.81 8.37 5.47
N VAL A 216 19.73 8.83 6.10
CA VAL A 216 19.35 8.45 7.46
C VAL A 216 17.94 7.88 7.50
N THR A 217 17.76 6.72 8.14
CA THR A 217 16.43 6.17 8.46
C THR A 217 15.90 6.86 9.72
N PRO A 218 14.78 7.62 9.64
CA PRO A 218 14.24 8.33 10.79
C PRO A 218 13.39 7.41 11.68
N ASP A 219 13.28 7.77 12.96
CA ASP A 219 12.23 7.22 13.81
C ASP A 219 10.87 7.67 13.27
N HIS A 220 9.90 6.75 13.25
CA HIS A 220 8.56 6.96 12.72
C HIS A 220 7.49 6.78 13.80
N TYR A 221 6.61 7.76 13.92
CA TYR A 221 5.55 7.81 14.93
C TYR A 221 4.21 8.15 14.28
N VAL A 222 3.15 7.45 14.70
CA VAL A 222 1.77 7.80 14.32
C VAL A 222 0.97 8.13 15.58
N LEU A 223 0.33 9.30 15.56
CA LEU A 223 -0.48 9.80 16.66
C LEU A 223 -1.92 10.02 16.21
N VAL A 224 -2.86 9.63 17.07
CA VAL A 224 -4.31 9.83 16.85
C VAL A 224 -4.87 10.72 17.96
N LYS A 225 -5.74 11.65 17.58
CA LYS A 225 -6.45 12.50 18.55
C LYS A 225 -7.60 11.72 19.21
N THR A 226 -7.56 11.61 20.53
CA THR A 226 -8.62 10.99 21.34
C THR A 226 -9.33 12.04 22.21
N ARG A 227 -10.42 11.65 22.87
CA ARG A 227 -11.11 12.50 23.85
C ARG A 227 -10.22 12.94 25.03
N PHE A 228 -9.16 12.19 25.33
CA PHE A 228 -8.23 12.46 26.43
C PHE A 228 -6.90 13.10 25.97
N GLY A 229 -6.81 13.52 24.71
CA GLY A 229 -5.59 14.06 24.10
C GLY A 229 -5.00 13.15 23.03
N TRP A 230 -3.75 13.43 22.65
CA TRP A 230 -3.04 12.66 21.63
C TRP A 230 -2.53 11.34 22.19
N LYS A 231 -2.74 10.26 21.44
CA LYS A 231 -2.23 8.92 21.75
C LYS A 231 -1.32 8.46 20.64
N ILE A 232 -0.14 7.95 21.00
CA ILE A 232 0.77 7.27 20.06
C ILE A 232 0.18 5.87 19.80
N VAL A 233 -0.14 5.60 18.54
CA VAL A 233 -0.69 4.30 18.10
C VAL A 233 0.37 3.42 17.43
N GLU A 234 1.43 4.04 16.93
CA GLU A 234 2.54 3.35 16.29
C GLU A 234 3.88 4.05 16.60
N LYS A 235 4.90 3.25 16.85
CA LYS A 235 6.27 3.70 17.16
C LYS A 235 7.25 2.71 16.54
N ARG A 236 8.02 3.16 15.54
CA ARG A 236 9.12 2.41 14.91
C ARG A 236 10.40 3.20 15.13
N ILE A 237 11.38 2.58 15.77
CA ILE A 237 12.64 3.22 16.14
C ILE A 237 13.74 2.62 15.28
N SER A 238 14.54 3.48 14.66
CA SER A 238 15.63 3.06 13.76
C SER A 238 16.94 2.78 14.51
N GLY A 239 17.15 3.39 15.68
CA GLY A 239 18.31 3.16 16.55
C GLY A 239 17.99 2.45 17.87
N ASP A 240 18.97 2.41 18.78
CA ASP A 240 18.81 1.75 20.09
C ASP A 240 17.81 2.45 21.02
N LYS A 241 17.60 3.76 20.83
CA LYS A 241 16.74 4.59 21.68
C LYS A 241 15.96 5.61 20.85
N PRO A 242 14.69 5.89 21.22
CA PRO A 242 13.90 6.94 20.60
C PRO A 242 14.60 8.30 20.61
N VAL A 243 14.55 9.03 19.49
CA VAL A 243 15.09 10.39 19.39
C VAL A 243 14.20 11.43 20.07
N LEU A 244 12.90 11.14 20.23
CA LEU A 244 11.94 12.00 20.90
C LEU A 244 11.28 11.28 22.09
N ASP A 245 10.99 12.06 23.14
CA ASP A 245 10.09 11.61 24.21
C ASP A 245 8.61 11.78 23.83
N ASP A 246 7.75 11.02 24.50
CA ASP A 246 6.31 11.02 24.22
C ASP A 246 5.65 12.39 24.49
N ARG A 247 6.18 13.19 25.42
CA ARG A 247 5.66 14.54 25.73
C ARG A 247 5.90 15.49 24.55
N THR A 248 7.06 15.39 23.92
CA THR A 248 7.46 16.20 22.76
C THR A 248 6.66 15.81 21.54
N LEU A 249 6.41 14.51 21.33
CA LEU A 249 5.52 14.02 20.27
C LEU A 249 4.09 14.57 20.41
N VAL A 250 3.53 14.56 21.62
CA VAL A 250 2.20 15.13 21.89
C VAL A 250 2.17 16.65 21.63
N ARG A 251 3.25 17.37 21.98
CA ARG A 251 3.38 18.82 21.69
C ARG A 251 3.47 19.07 20.19
N LEU A 252 4.27 18.31 19.45
CA LEU A 252 4.36 18.39 17.99
C LEU A 252 3.00 18.16 17.34
N ALA A 253 2.29 17.07 17.69
CA ALA A 253 0.97 16.79 17.13
C ALA A 253 -0.05 17.90 17.46
N SER A 254 0.04 18.50 18.65
CA SER A 254 -0.81 19.64 19.03
C SER A 254 -0.49 20.90 18.22
N ILE A 255 0.78 21.16 17.92
CA ILE A 255 1.22 22.25 17.04
C ILE A 255 0.75 21.97 15.61
N GLY A 256 0.97 20.77 15.07
CA GLY A 256 0.51 20.37 13.74
C GLY A 256 -0.98 20.55 13.56
N ALA A 257 -1.80 20.13 14.53
CA ALA A 257 -3.24 20.34 14.47
C ALA A 257 -3.70 21.80 14.65
N ARG A 258 -2.87 22.68 15.24
CA ARG A 258 -3.11 24.13 15.20
C ARG A 258 -2.82 24.68 13.80
N ILE A 259 -1.72 24.25 13.20
CA ILE A 259 -1.29 24.67 11.85
C ILE A 259 -2.31 24.21 10.79
N GLN A 260 -2.76 22.96 10.83
CA GLN A 260 -3.81 22.47 9.93
C GLN A 260 -5.12 23.25 10.10
N ARG A 261 -5.52 23.59 11.33
CA ARG A 261 -6.72 24.40 11.56
C ARG A 261 -6.58 25.82 11.02
N LEU A 262 -5.38 26.39 11.10
CA LEU A 262 -5.09 27.72 10.57
C LEU A 262 -5.22 27.74 9.04
N PHE A 263 -4.65 26.75 8.35
CA PHE A 263 -4.66 26.72 6.88
C PHE A 263 -5.88 26.02 6.26
N GLY A 264 -6.66 25.27 7.04
CA GLY A 264 -7.88 24.57 6.59
C GLY A 264 -7.64 23.28 5.81
N THR A 265 -6.39 22.94 5.49
CA THR A 265 -6.01 21.74 4.73
C THR A 265 -4.90 20.96 5.46
N PRO A 266 -4.77 19.63 5.25
CA PRO A 266 -3.65 18.87 5.78
C PRO A 266 -2.30 19.47 5.38
N GLN A 267 -1.34 19.46 6.31
CA GLN A 267 -0.06 20.13 6.16
C GLN A 267 1.11 19.16 6.28
N ASP A 268 2.13 19.40 5.48
CA ASP A 268 3.49 18.88 5.60
C ASP A 268 4.37 19.98 6.22
N ILE A 269 4.98 19.66 7.37
CA ILE A 269 5.60 20.61 8.28
C ILE A 269 7.02 20.15 8.59
N GLU A 270 7.99 21.01 8.31
CA GLU A 270 9.38 20.82 8.76
C GLU A 270 9.56 21.49 10.13
N TRP A 271 10.22 20.79 11.04
CA TRP A 271 10.43 21.27 12.40
C TRP A 271 11.82 20.91 12.92
N ALA A 272 12.26 21.66 13.92
CA ALA A 272 13.49 21.43 14.66
C ALA A 272 13.25 21.58 16.17
N LEU A 273 14.06 20.87 16.95
CA LEU A 273 14.10 20.93 18.41
C LEU A 273 15.47 21.43 18.84
N GLU A 274 15.50 22.58 19.52
CA GLU A 274 16.72 23.19 20.08
C GLU A 274 16.50 23.34 21.58
N LYS A 275 17.28 22.63 22.40
CA LYS A 275 17.23 22.72 23.88
C LYS A 275 15.80 22.56 24.44
N GLY A 276 15.04 21.62 23.87
CA GLY A 276 13.66 21.33 24.27
C GLY A 276 12.60 22.30 23.73
N ARG A 277 12.98 23.28 22.90
CA ARG A 277 12.05 24.20 22.23
C ARG A 277 11.82 23.77 20.79
N ILE A 278 10.55 23.63 20.41
CA ILE A 278 10.16 23.27 19.04
C ILE A 278 10.12 24.55 18.21
N TYR A 279 10.72 24.50 17.03
CA TYR A 279 10.66 25.52 15.99
C TYR A 279 10.06 24.94 14.71
N ILE A 280 9.16 25.68 14.07
CA ILE A 280 8.60 25.37 12.77
C ILE A 280 9.42 26.09 11.71
N LEU A 281 9.98 25.29 10.80
CA LEU A 281 10.89 25.74 9.76
C LEU A 281 10.16 25.96 8.43
N GLN A 282 9.10 25.20 8.17
CA GLN A 282 8.28 25.31 6.97
C GLN A 282 6.90 24.66 7.21
N SER A 283 5.87 25.13 6.50
CA SER A 283 4.55 24.48 6.42
C SER A 283 3.99 24.62 5.00
N ARG A 284 3.50 23.53 4.42
CA ARG A 284 2.88 23.50 3.09
C ARG A 284 1.68 22.53 3.05
N PRO A 285 0.67 22.77 2.18
CA PRO A 285 -0.44 21.84 2.02
C PRO A 285 0.03 20.51 1.40
N ILE A 286 -0.57 19.39 1.84
CA ILE A 286 -0.36 18.09 1.21
C ILE A 286 -1.32 17.96 0.02
N THR A 287 -0.80 17.95 -1.20
CA THR A 287 -1.61 17.92 -2.44
C THR A 287 -1.89 16.50 -2.93
N SER A 288 -1.04 15.53 -2.61
CA SER A 288 -1.10 14.15 -3.14
C SER A 288 -1.63 13.12 -2.15
N LEU A 289 -2.65 13.48 -1.36
CA LEU A 289 -3.18 12.57 -0.34
C LEU A 289 -4.13 11.53 -0.92
N PRO A 290 -3.93 10.22 -0.65
CA PRO A 290 -4.88 9.19 -1.08
C PRO A 290 -6.22 9.34 -0.33
N GLU A 291 -7.28 8.74 -0.87
CA GLU A 291 -8.57 8.68 -0.18
C GLU A 291 -8.45 7.89 1.13
N PRO A 292 -9.03 8.37 2.24
CA PRO A 292 -8.99 7.64 3.50
C PRO A 292 -9.73 6.31 3.37
N PRO A 293 -9.23 5.23 4.02
CA PRO A 293 -9.93 3.96 4.04
C PRO A 293 -11.30 4.11 4.72
N PRO A 294 -12.32 3.37 4.25
CA PRO A 294 -13.65 3.45 4.81
C PRO A 294 -13.68 2.96 6.27
N LYS A 295 -14.41 3.69 7.12
CA LYS A 295 -14.58 3.34 8.54
C LYS A 295 -15.62 2.22 8.68
N VAL A 296 -15.16 0.98 8.58
CA VAL A 296 -16.00 -0.22 8.72
C VAL A 296 -15.70 -1.01 10.00
N GLY A 297 -16.71 -1.70 10.53
CA GLY A 297 -16.54 -2.61 11.67
C GLY A 297 -15.63 -3.79 11.34
N ARG A 298 -15.02 -4.42 12.36
CA ARG A 298 -14.03 -5.51 12.20
C ARG A 298 -14.48 -6.63 11.27
N LEU A 299 -15.74 -7.08 11.41
CA LEU A 299 -16.29 -8.18 10.60
C LEU A 299 -16.37 -7.79 9.11
N LYS A 300 -16.91 -6.60 8.80
CA LYS A 300 -16.97 -6.09 7.42
C LYS A 300 -15.57 -5.88 6.85
N ARG A 301 -14.64 -5.35 7.64
CA ARG A 301 -13.24 -5.19 7.24
C ARG A 301 -12.62 -6.53 6.84
N SER A 302 -12.85 -7.58 7.62
CA SER A 302 -12.35 -8.92 7.30
C SER A 302 -12.94 -9.45 5.99
N LEU A 303 -14.23 -9.21 5.73
CA LEU A 303 -14.86 -9.61 4.47
C LEU A 303 -14.30 -8.81 3.28
N LEU A 304 -14.13 -7.49 3.42
CA LEU A 304 -13.55 -6.65 2.38
C LEU A 304 -12.11 -7.05 2.03
N LEU A 305 -11.30 -7.37 3.04
CA LEU A 305 -9.93 -7.85 2.81
C LEU A 305 -9.92 -9.20 2.09
N MET A 306 -10.80 -10.12 2.49
CA MET A 306 -10.97 -11.39 1.80
C MET A 306 -11.40 -11.20 0.34
N LEU A 307 -12.36 -10.30 0.08
CA LEU A 307 -12.80 -9.98 -1.29
C LEU A 307 -11.67 -9.37 -2.13
N ALA A 308 -10.88 -8.44 -1.56
CA ALA A 308 -9.73 -7.87 -2.23
C ALA A 308 -8.64 -8.91 -2.57
N GLU A 309 -8.51 -9.94 -1.75
CA GLU A 309 -7.59 -11.06 -1.99
C GLU A 309 -8.10 -12.01 -3.10
N PHE A 310 -9.42 -12.21 -3.19
CA PHE A 310 -10.04 -12.98 -4.27
C PHE A 310 -10.14 -12.22 -5.60
N LEU A 311 -10.17 -10.88 -5.55
CA LEU A 311 -10.24 -9.98 -6.70
C LEU A 311 -9.01 -9.05 -6.72
N PRO A 312 -7.81 -9.61 -6.96
CA PRO A 312 -6.58 -8.82 -7.03
C PRO A 312 -6.58 -7.87 -8.23
N GLU A 313 -7.41 -8.16 -9.23
CA GLU A 313 -7.62 -7.38 -10.43
C GLU A 313 -9.11 -7.06 -10.58
N ARG A 314 -9.41 -6.04 -11.40
CA ARG A 314 -10.78 -5.65 -11.69
C ARG A 314 -11.48 -6.75 -12.54
N PRO A 315 -12.61 -7.31 -12.08
CA PRO A 315 -13.37 -8.27 -12.87
C PRO A 315 -14.08 -7.61 -14.06
N TYR A 316 -14.28 -8.36 -15.13
CA TYR A 316 -15.13 -7.99 -16.26
C TYR A 316 -16.63 -8.21 -15.94
N PRO A 317 -17.56 -7.54 -16.65
CA PRO A 317 -18.99 -7.68 -16.39
C PRO A 317 -19.51 -9.13 -16.43
N LEU A 318 -18.98 -9.97 -17.33
CA LEU A 318 -19.34 -11.40 -17.40
C LEU A 318 -18.88 -12.17 -16.15
N GLU A 319 -17.73 -11.79 -15.59
CA GLU A 319 -17.19 -12.42 -14.37
C GLU A 319 -18.02 -12.03 -13.14
N ILE A 320 -18.61 -10.83 -13.11
CA ILE A 320 -19.53 -10.43 -12.03
C ILE A 320 -20.71 -11.40 -11.91
N ALA A 321 -21.31 -11.81 -13.03
CA ALA A 321 -22.40 -12.78 -13.04
C ALA A 321 -21.97 -14.16 -12.48
N TRP A 322 -20.77 -14.62 -12.86
CA TRP A 322 -20.17 -15.83 -12.33
C TRP A 322 -19.88 -15.73 -10.82
N ILE A 323 -19.25 -14.64 -10.39
CA ILE A 323 -18.91 -14.36 -8.99
C ILE A 323 -20.18 -14.30 -8.14
N ASP A 324 -21.24 -13.66 -8.63
CA ASP A 324 -22.52 -13.58 -7.92
C ASP A 324 -23.16 -14.96 -7.75
N ALA A 325 -23.20 -15.78 -8.80
CA ALA A 325 -23.72 -17.13 -8.71
C ALA A 325 -22.93 -17.97 -7.69
N VAL A 326 -21.60 -17.96 -7.75
CA VAL A 326 -20.74 -18.70 -6.81
C VAL A 326 -20.93 -18.18 -5.38
N PHE A 327 -20.91 -16.87 -5.18
CA PHE A 327 -21.04 -16.26 -3.86
C PHE A 327 -22.42 -16.53 -3.25
N SER A 328 -23.49 -16.27 -3.99
CA SER A 328 -24.87 -16.48 -3.56
C SER A 328 -25.16 -17.96 -3.28
N ASN A 329 -24.73 -18.86 -4.16
CA ASN A 329 -25.02 -20.29 -4.04
C ASN A 329 -24.13 -21.00 -3.02
N ALA A 330 -22.83 -20.68 -2.96
CA ALA A 330 -21.87 -21.40 -2.12
C ALA A 330 -21.66 -20.77 -0.73
N VAL A 331 -21.94 -19.47 -0.56
CA VAL A 331 -21.74 -18.74 0.70
C VAL A 331 -23.05 -18.16 1.23
N GLY A 332 -23.81 -17.45 0.38
CA GLY A 332 -25.07 -16.81 0.71
C GLY A 332 -26.12 -17.79 1.25
N ARG A 333 -26.25 -18.97 0.63
CA ARG A 333 -27.14 -20.04 1.11
C ARG A 333 -26.77 -20.56 2.50
N VAL A 334 -25.48 -20.77 2.75
CA VAL A 334 -24.99 -21.26 4.05
C VAL A 334 -25.32 -20.24 5.13
N ALA A 335 -24.99 -18.97 4.89
CA ALA A 335 -25.30 -17.88 5.83
C ALA A 335 -26.81 -17.77 6.08
N SER A 336 -27.62 -17.85 5.02
CA SER A 336 -29.08 -17.73 5.11
C SER A 336 -29.71 -18.87 5.91
N TYR A 337 -29.16 -20.09 5.80
CA TYR A 337 -29.57 -21.24 6.62
C TYR A 337 -29.36 -21.00 8.12
N TYR A 338 -28.37 -20.20 8.52
CA TYR A 338 -28.14 -19.77 9.90
C TYR A 338 -28.77 -18.41 10.24
N GLY A 339 -29.62 -17.88 9.37
CA GLY A 339 -30.35 -16.64 9.60
C GLY A 339 -29.57 -15.36 9.30
N VAL A 340 -28.46 -15.43 8.56
CA VAL A 340 -27.70 -14.26 8.11
C VAL A 340 -27.89 -14.07 6.61
N ARG A 341 -28.36 -12.90 6.17
CA ARG A 341 -28.46 -12.53 4.76
C ARG A 341 -27.22 -11.73 4.38
N LEU A 342 -26.37 -12.33 3.56
CA LEU A 342 -25.23 -11.62 2.97
C LEU A 342 -25.71 -10.71 1.82
N PRO A 343 -25.00 -9.60 1.55
CA PRO A 343 -25.23 -8.77 0.36
C PRO A 343 -25.04 -9.57 -0.93
N SER A 344 -25.69 -9.16 -2.02
CA SER A 344 -25.34 -9.64 -3.36
C SER A 344 -23.99 -9.08 -3.81
N VAL A 345 -23.43 -9.59 -4.90
CA VAL A 345 -22.20 -9.03 -5.46
C VAL A 345 -22.43 -7.60 -5.98
N SER A 346 -23.62 -7.30 -6.52
CA SER A 346 -24.01 -5.94 -6.91
C SER A 346 -24.11 -4.95 -5.74
N ASP A 347 -24.36 -5.42 -4.52
CA ASP A 347 -24.29 -4.58 -3.32
C ASP A 347 -22.83 -4.34 -2.87
N LEU A 348 -21.92 -5.27 -3.22
CA LEU A 348 -20.52 -5.28 -2.82
C LEU A 348 -19.59 -4.60 -3.81
N ILE A 349 -19.98 -4.50 -5.07
CA ILE A 349 -19.19 -3.91 -6.16
C ILE A 349 -19.98 -2.75 -6.73
N GLU A 350 -19.40 -1.56 -6.69
CA GLU A 350 -19.96 -0.39 -7.36
C GLU A 350 -19.52 -0.39 -8.81
N GLU A 351 -20.50 -0.31 -9.70
CA GLU A 351 -20.33 -0.20 -11.15
C GLU A 351 -20.60 1.24 -11.59
N ASP A 352 -19.97 1.68 -12.68
CA ASP A 352 -20.31 2.95 -13.33
C ASP A 352 -21.58 2.82 -14.21
N ASP A 353 -21.94 3.91 -14.89
CA ASP A 353 -23.13 3.96 -15.76
C ASP A 353 -23.06 2.95 -16.92
N ASP A 354 -21.87 2.45 -17.28
CA ASP A 354 -21.62 1.45 -18.32
C ASP A 354 -21.57 0.02 -17.76
N GLY A 355 -21.80 -0.17 -16.46
CA GLY A 355 -21.77 -1.48 -15.80
C GLY A 355 -20.35 -2.01 -15.55
N VAL A 356 -19.34 -1.13 -15.54
CA VAL A 356 -17.95 -1.50 -15.30
C VAL A 356 -17.64 -1.42 -13.80
N PRO A 357 -17.14 -2.50 -13.17
CA PRO A 357 -16.73 -2.48 -11.76
C PRO A 357 -15.66 -1.42 -11.46
N VAL A 358 -16.00 -0.43 -10.64
CA VAL A 358 -15.09 0.66 -10.27
C VAL A 358 -14.41 0.40 -8.93
N ARG A 359 -15.19 -0.01 -7.91
CA ARG A 359 -14.68 -0.20 -6.54
C ARG A 359 -15.51 -1.19 -5.74
N ILE A 360 -14.91 -1.76 -4.69
CA ILE A 360 -15.65 -2.55 -3.70
C ILE A 360 -16.39 -1.57 -2.77
N ASN A 361 -17.72 -1.65 -2.71
CA ASN A 361 -18.58 -0.89 -1.82
C ASN A 361 -18.30 -1.29 -0.35
N PRO A 362 -17.82 -0.40 0.51
CA PRO A 362 -17.58 -0.74 1.90
C PRO A 362 -18.83 -0.59 2.80
N TYR A 363 -19.92 -0.03 2.29
CA TYR A 363 -21.11 0.35 3.06
C TYR A 363 -22.29 -0.63 2.93
N PHE A 364 -22.08 -1.81 2.35
CA PHE A 364 -23.10 -2.87 2.24
C PHE A 364 -23.73 -3.25 3.59
N ARG A 365 -24.98 -3.74 3.55
CA ARG A 365 -25.71 -4.19 4.75
C ARG A 365 -25.68 -5.71 4.86
N ILE A 366 -25.54 -6.21 6.09
CA ILE A 366 -25.73 -7.62 6.41
C ILE A 366 -27.07 -7.74 7.12
N GLY A 367 -28.00 -8.49 6.53
CA GLY A 367 -29.32 -8.71 7.10
C GLY A 367 -29.31 -9.83 8.12
N VAL A 368 -30.20 -9.75 9.11
CA VAL A 368 -30.43 -10.81 10.09
C VAL A 368 -31.90 -11.22 10.02
N SER A 369 -32.13 -12.52 9.87
CA SER A 369 -33.46 -13.13 9.86
C SER A 369 -33.84 -13.60 11.27
N PRO A 370 -35.13 -13.56 11.67
CA PRO A 370 -35.61 -14.12 12.93
C PRO A 370 -35.19 -15.59 13.16
N SER A 371 -34.92 -16.34 12.08
CA SER A 371 -34.42 -17.71 12.14
C SER A 371 -33.03 -17.86 12.77
N ILE A 372 -32.30 -16.77 13.01
CA ILE A 372 -30.99 -16.80 13.68
C ILE A 372 -31.08 -17.39 15.10
N ILE A 373 -32.25 -17.28 15.75
CA ILE A 373 -32.52 -17.90 17.06
C ILE A 373 -32.38 -19.43 16.99
N LEU A 374 -32.67 -20.04 15.83
CA LEU A 374 -32.52 -21.47 15.59
C LEU A 374 -31.10 -21.87 15.16
N ALA A 375 -30.19 -20.92 14.94
CA ALA A 375 -28.85 -21.20 14.44
C ALA A 375 -28.05 -22.15 15.35
N PRO A 376 -28.05 -22.01 16.69
CA PRO A 376 -27.35 -22.94 17.57
C PRO A 376 -27.90 -24.37 17.49
N ALA A 377 -29.23 -24.52 17.43
CA ALA A 377 -29.88 -25.82 17.29
C ALA A 377 -29.55 -26.47 15.94
N ARG A 378 -29.61 -25.70 14.84
CA ARG A 378 -29.23 -26.19 13.50
C ARG A 378 -27.76 -26.60 13.43
N LEU A 379 -26.87 -25.83 14.07
CA LEU A 379 -25.45 -26.14 14.13
C LEU A 379 -25.22 -27.48 14.85
N LEU A 380 -25.86 -27.67 16.01
CA LEU A 380 -25.78 -28.91 16.78
C LEU A 380 -26.33 -30.10 15.98
N ILE A 381 -27.52 -29.96 15.39
CA ILE A 381 -28.15 -31.01 14.58
C ILE A 381 -27.24 -31.40 13.41
N ASN A 382 -26.71 -30.44 12.65
CA ASN A 382 -25.81 -30.72 11.53
C ASN A 382 -24.52 -31.40 11.99
N THR A 383 -23.97 -30.98 13.13
CA THR A 383 -22.74 -31.57 13.70
C THR A 383 -22.96 -33.03 14.14
N LEU A 384 -24.14 -33.35 14.65
CA LEU A 384 -24.51 -34.72 15.01
C LEU A 384 -24.80 -35.59 13.78
N ARG A 385 -25.42 -35.00 12.75
CA ARG A 385 -25.91 -35.72 11.56
C ARG A 385 -24.83 -35.95 10.52
N TYR A 386 -23.95 -34.98 10.30
CA TYR A 386 -22.98 -34.97 9.21
C TYR A 386 -21.56 -35.09 9.75
N ASN A 387 -20.92 -36.19 9.39
CA ASN A 387 -19.53 -36.43 9.75
C ASN A 387 -18.61 -35.84 8.68
N ALA A 388 -17.93 -34.74 9.01
CA ALA A 388 -17.01 -34.04 8.11
C ALA A 388 -15.81 -34.90 7.65
N ILE A 389 -15.52 -36.05 8.27
CA ILE A 389 -14.51 -37.00 7.77
C ILE A 389 -14.97 -37.66 6.46
N ARG A 390 -16.27 -37.96 6.37
CA ARG A 390 -16.87 -38.76 5.30
C ARG A 390 -17.55 -37.93 4.23
N TRP A 391 -17.33 -36.61 4.23
CA TRP A 391 -18.00 -35.68 3.30
C TRP A 391 -17.75 -36.03 1.83
N ARG A 392 -16.62 -36.68 1.49
CA ARG A 392 -16.31 -37.15 0.13
C ARG A 392 -17.24 -38.24 -0.39
N ASN A 393 -17.95 -38.92 0.51
CA ASN A 393 -18.90 -39.97 0.16
C ASN A 393 -20.34 -39.43 0.14
N ASP A 394 -20.54 -38.11 0.20
CA ASP A 394 -21.86 -37.50 0.15
C ASP A 394 -22.43 -37.56 -1.28
N SER A 395 -23.69 -37.94 -1.40
CA SER A 395 -24.41 -38.04 -2.67
C SER A 395 -24.44 -36.72 -3.45
N ASP A 396 -24.41 -35.58 -2.76
CA ASP A 396 -24.39 -34.27 -3.43
C ASP A 396 -23.08 -34.03 -4.18
N LEU A 397 -21.96 -34.58 -3.69
CA LEU A 397 -20.68 -34.50 -4.40
C LEU A 397 -20.67 -35.43 -5.62
N GLU A 398 -21.25 -36.62 -5.49
CA GLU A 398 -21.40 -37.56 -6.60
C GLU A 398 -22.28 -36.98 -7.71
N GLU A 399 -23.42 -36.39 -7.35
CA GLU A 399 -24.33 -35.74 -8.30
C GLU A 399 -23.67 -34.51 -8.94
N PHE A 400 -22.92 -33.70 -8.17
CA PHE A 400 -22.13 -32.60 -8.70
C PHE A 400 -21.16 -33.06 -9.79
N ASN A 401 -20.39 -34.11 -9.53
CA ASN A 401 -19.41 -34.65 -10.49
C ASN A 401 -20.10 -35.24 -11.72
N LYS A 402 -21.20 -35.97 -11.53
CA LYS A 402 -21.99 -36.55 -12.63
C LYS A 402 -22.52 -35.45 -13.56
N ARG A 403 -23.11 -34.39 -13.01
CA ARG A 403 -23.60 -33.25 -13.79
C ARG A 403 -22.47 -32.50 -14.47
N PHE A 404 -21.34 -32.32 -13.79
CA PHE A 404 -20.15 -31.70 -14.38
C PHE A 404 -19.68 -32.47 -15.63
N HIS A 405 -19.50 -33.79 -15.54
CA HIS A 405 -19.07 -34.59 -16.70
C HIS A 405 -20.10 -34.60 -17.84
N MET A 406 -21.39 -34.59 -17.50
CA MET A 406 -22.46 -34.47 -18.50
C MET A 406 -22.39 -33.12 -19.24
N LEU A 407 -22.20 -32.01 -18.52
CA LEU A 407 -22.10 -30.67 -19.11
C LEU A 407 -20.81 -30.52 -19.94
N ASP A 408 -19.68 -31.01 -19.45
CA ASP A 408 -18.39 -31.00 -20.18
C ASP A 408 -18.47 -31.79 -21.49
N SER A 409 -19.16 -32.94 -21.47
CA SER A 409 -19.36 -33.75 -22.68
C SER A 409 -20.23 -33.01 -23.70
N ARG A 410 -21.32 -32.38 -23.25
CA ARG A 410 -22.21 -31.59 -24.13
C ARG A 410 -21.47 -30.42 -24.78
N LEU A 411 -20.53 -29.79 -24.07
CA LEU A 411 -19.78 -28.63 -24.58
C LEU A 411 -18.99 -28.93 -25.87
N LYS A 412 -18.58 -30.19 -26.07
CA LYS A 412 -17.75 -30.62 -27.22
C LYS A 412 -18.51 -30.64 -28.55
N ASP A 413 -19.83 -30.77 -28.50
CA ASP A 413 -20.69 -30.97 -29.68
C ASP A 413 -21.66 -29.78 -29.91
N VAL A 414 -21.42 -28.64 -29.26
CA VAL A 414 -22.33 -27.48 -29.33
C VAL A 414 -22.22 -26.77 -30.68
N SER A 415 -23.36 -26.55 -31.32
CA SER A 415 -23.45 -25.81 -32.59
C SER A 415 -24.32 -24.56 -32.52
N GLU A 416 -25.21 -24.47 -31.51
CA GLU A 416 -26.14 -23.35 -31.35
C GLU A 416 -25.84 -22.49 -30.12
N TRP A 417 -26.04 -21.17 -30.24
CA TRP A 417 -25.85 -20.22 -29.13
C TRP A 417 -26.73 -20.53 -27.91
N ARG A 418 -27.98 -20.98 -28.12
CA ARG A 418 -28.90 -21.32 -27.03
C ARG A 418 -28.37 -22.48 -26.18
N GLU A 419 -27.78 -23.48 -26.81
CA GLU A 419 -27.19 -24.62 -26.11
C GLU A 419 -26.01 -24.19 -25.22
N ILE A 420 -25.22 -23.21 -25.67
CA ILE A 420 -24.14 -22.62 -24.86
C ILE A 420 -24.72 -21.98 -23.59
N VAL A 421 -25.76 -21.14 -23.74
CA VAL A 421 -26.41 -20.48 -22.60
C VAL A 421 -26.99 -21.49 -21.62
N ASP A 422 -27.68 -22.52 -22.11
CA ASP A 422 -28.23 -23.60 -21.28
C ASP A 422 -27.14 -24.37 -20.51
N ILE A 423 -25.98 -24.59 -21.13
CA ILE A 423 -24.84 -25.23 -20.47
C ILE A 423 -24.28 -24.31 -19.38
N VAL A 424 -24.10 -23.02 -19.66
CA VAL A 424 -23.62 -22.04 -18.68
C VAL A 424 -24.56 -21.97 -17.48
N ASP A 425 -25.88 -21.86 -17.69
CA ASP A 425 -26.87 -21.89 -16.61
C ASP A 425 -26.81 -23.20 -15.82
N GLY A 426 -26.59 -24.33 -16.51
CA GLY A 426 -26.36 -25.62 -15.88
C GLY A 426 -25.13 -25.65 -14.97
N ILE A 427 -24.02 -25.02 -15.40
CA ILE A 427 -22.79 -24.90 -14.61
C ILE A 427 -23.03 -24.00 -13.39
N LEU A 428 -23.66 -22.84 -13.58
CA LEU A 428 -23.99 -21.91 -12.50
C LEU A 428 -24.90 -22.59 -11.47
N TYR A 429 -25.90 -23.35 -11.90
CA TYR A 429 -26.74 -24.14 -11.01
C TYR A 429 -25.96 -25.23 -10.28
N ASN A 430 -24.95 -25.85 -10.91
CA ASN A 430 -24.16 -26.90 -10.26
C ASN A 430 -23.44 -26.39 -8.99
N THR A 431 -23.18 -25.09 -8.87
CA THR A 431 -22.62 -24.48 -7.65
C THR A 431 -23.53 -24.61 -6.41
N VAL A 432 -24.82 -24.90 -6.59
CA VAL A 432 -25.77 -25.18 -5.49
C VAL A 432 -25.28 -26.34 -4.62
N PHE A 433 -24.76 -27.42 -5.23
CA PHE A 433 -24.29 -28.60 -4.51
C PHE A 433 -23.08 -28.28 -3.62
N ILE A 434 -22.21 -27.37 -4.06
CA ILE A 434 -21.09 -26.86 -3.24
C ILE A 434 -21.64 -26.15 -2.00
N GLY A 435 -22.69 -25.33 -2.16
CA GLY A 435 -23.39 -24.68 -1.05
C GLY A 435 -23.99 -25.68 -0.06
N GLU A 436 -24.61 -26.76 -0.54
CA GLU A 436 -25.18 -27.81 0.32
C GLU A 436 -24.10 -28.58 1.09
N LEU A 437 -23.01 -28.98 0.42
CA LEU A 437 -21.86 -29.60 1.09
C LEU A 437 -21.29 -28.68 2.18
N ARG A 438 -21.12 -27.39 1.88
CA ARG A 438 -20.68 -26.40 2.89
C ARG A 438 -21.69 -26.29 4.01
N ARG A 439 -23.00 -26.20 3.75
CA ARG A 439 -24.04 -26.13 4.79
C ARG A 439 -24.02 -27.33 5.73
N LYS A 440 -23.84 -28.54 5.18
CA LYS A 440 -23.81 -29.81 5.93
C LYS A 440 -22.57 -29.92 6.83
N TYR A 441 -21.38 -29.58 6.33
CA TYR A 441 -20.11 -30.00 6.92
C TYR A 441 -19.20 -28.83 7.38
N LEU A 442 -19.29 -27.63 6.80
CA LEU A 442 -18.43 -26.49 7.17
C LEU A 442 -18.66 -26.00 8.61
N PRO A 443 -19.90 -25.90 9.10
CA PRO A 443 -20.16 -25.40 10.45
C PRO A 443 -19.57 -26.30 11.54
N SER A 444 -19.61 -27.63 11.35
CA SER A 444 -19.00 -28.57 12.30
C SER A 444 -17.48 -28.47 12.27
N ALA A 445 -16.87 -28.29 11.09
CA ALA A 445 -15.45 -28.01 10.98
C ALA A 445 -15.08 -26.69 11.71
N VAL A 446 -15.77 -25.59 11.43
CA VAL A 446 -15.50 -24.30 12.11
C VAL A 446 -15.61 -24.44 13.63
N LEU A 447 -16.63 -25.16 14.12
CA LEU A 447 -16.79 -25.44 15.54
C LEU A 447 -15.59 -26.22 16.10
N SER A 448 -15.11 -27.26 15.41
CA SER A 448 -13.91 -28.01 15.80
C SER A 448 -12.67 -27.11 15.91
N ALA A 449 -12.46 -26.20 14.96
CA ALA A 449 -11.34 -25.25 15.03
C ALA A 449 -11.45 -24.27 16.19
N VAL A 450 -12.66 -23.77 16.48
CA VAL A 450 -12.89 -22.90 17.64
C VAL A 450 -12.59 -23.65 18.93
N VAL A 451 -13.07 -24.89 19.07
CA VAL A 451 -12.79 -25.73 20.24
C VAL A 451 -11.30 -26.02 20.37
N LEU A 452 -10.61 -26.38 19.29
CA LEU A 452 -9.15 -26.57 19.28
C LEU A 452 -8.42 -25.30 19.74
N ARG A 453 -8.79 -24.13 19.23
CA ARG A 453 -8.18 -22.85 19.61
C ARG A 453 -8.34 -22.55 21.10
N ILE A 454 -9.53 -22.81 21.65
CA ILE A 454 -9.81 -22.63 23.08
C ILE A 454 -8.91 -23.57 23.90
N TRP A 455 -8.86 -24.86 23.55
CA TRP A 455 -8.02 -25.83 24.26
C TRP A 455 -6.53 -25.48 24.22
N LEU A 456 -6.00 -25.12 23.05
CA LEU A 456 -4.61 -24.69 22.92
C LEU A 456 -4.33 -23.44 23.76
N SER A 457 -5.28 -22.51 23.80
CA SER A 457 -5.15 -21.32 24.65
C SER A 457 -5.13 -21.69 26.14
N LEU A 458 -5.99 -22.61 26.58
CA LEU A 458 -6.03 -23.08 27.98
C LEU A 458 -4.74 -23.84 28.38
N MET A 459 -4.09 -24.50 27.42
CA MET A 459 -2.82 -25.19 27.62
C MET A 459 -1.59 -24.27 27.51
N GLY A 460 -1.76 -22.96 27.28
CA GLY A 460 -0.65 -22.04 27.03
C GLY A 460 0.07 -22.26 25.70
N LYS A 461 -0.52 -23.03 24.79
CA LYS A 461 0.02 -23.44 23.48
C LYS A 461 -0.70 -22.79 22.30
N GLY A 462 -1.27 -21.60 22.51
CA GLY A 462 -2.07 -20.89 21.50
C GLY A 462 -1.33 -20.65 20.16
N GLU A 463 -0.01 -20.47 20.21
CA GLU A 463 0.86 -20.30 19.03
C GLU A 463 0.89 -21.51 18.10
N MET A 464 0.48 -22.69 18.57
CA MET A 464 0.44 -23.90 17.76
C MET A 464 -0.79 -23.97 16.85
N PHE A 465 -1.82 -23.15 17.11
CA PHE A 465 -3.06 -23.19 16.36
C PHE A 465 -2.84 -23.01 14.84
N PRO A 466 -2.13 -21.99 14.34
CA PRO A 466 -1.88 -21.86 12.91
C PRO A 466 -1.10 -23.04 12.32
N LYS A 467 -0.10 -23.57 13.05
CA LYS A 467 0.68 -24.73 12.58
C LYS A 467 -0.22 -25.97 12.41
N LEU A 468 -1.07 -26.25 13.39
CA LEU A 468 -2.03 -27.36 13.32
C LEU A 468 -3.08 -27.20 12.22
N MET A 469 -3.45 -25.96 11.91
CA MET A 469 -4.49 -25.64 10.93
C MET A 469 -3.99 -25.66 9.49
N PHE A 470 -2.69 -25.44 9.24
CA PHE A 470 -2.16 -25.21 7.89
C PHE A 470 -1.00 -26.14 7.49
N SER A 471 -0.37 -26.85 8.43
CA SER A 471 0.72 -27.78 8.10
C SER A 471 0.20 -29.15 7.67
N CYS A 472 0.85 -29.73 6.66
CA CYS A 472 0.70 -31.14 6.23
C CYS A 472 -0.74 -31.57 5.91
N LEU A 473 -1.55 -30.63 5.40
CA LEU A 473 -2.86 -30.94 4.87
C LEU A 473 -2.70 -31.52 3.46
N ASP A 474 -3.28 -32.70 3.23
CA ASP A 474 -3.33 -33.27 1.89
C ASP A 474 -4.48 -32.64 1.11
N THR A 475 -4.13 -31.58 0.38
CA THR A 475 -5.03 -30.74 -0.41
C THR A 475 -4.77 -30.91 -1.90
N LYS A 476 -5.73 -30.57 -2.76
CA LYS A 476 -5.48 -30.53 -4.21
C LYS A 476 -4.44 -29.49 -4.63
N VAL A 477 -4.26 -28.44 -3.83
CA VAL A 477 -3.22 -27.42 -4.06
C VAL A 477 -1.85 -28.01 -3.75
N SER A 478 -1.68 -28.67 -2.60
CA SER A 478 -0.44 -29.34 -2.25
C SER A 478 -0.11 -30.50 -3.20
N GLU A 479 -1.12 -31.22 -3.70
CA GLU A 479 -0.92 -32.25 -4.71
C GLU A 479 -0.37 -31.66 -6.02
N ALA A 480 -0.97 -30.57 -6.51
CA ALA A 480 -0.49 -29.86 -7.70
C ALA A 480 0.94 -29.33 -7.50
N ASN A 481 1.25 -28.75 -6.34
CA ASN A 481 2.59 -28.26 -6.01
C ASN A 481 3.64 -29.39 -6.04
N ARG A 482 3.33 -30.56 -5.47
CA ARG A 482 4.21 -31.74 -5.54
C ARG A 482 4.44 -32.20 -6.99
N GLN A 483 3.42 -32.12 -7.85
CA GLN A 483 3.60 -32.47 -9.27
C GLN A 483 4.44 -31.43 -10.03
N LEU A 484 4.32 -30.13 -9.70
CA LEU A 484 5.21 -29.09 -10.23
C LEU A 484 6.66 -29.31 -9.79
N GLU A 485 6.90 -29.67 -8.53
CA GLU A 485 8.23 -30.06 -8.03
C GLU A 485 8.78 -31.30 -8.74
N ARG A 486 7.92 -32.27 -9.05
CA ARG A 486 8.30 -33.44 -9.83
C ARG A 486 8.74 -33.05 -11.24
N LEU A 487 8.02 -32.15 -11.92
CA LEU A 487 8.43 -31.60 -13.22
C LEU A 487 9.78 -30.88 -13.11
N ALA A 488 9.98 -30.05 -12.10
CA ALA A 488 11.25 -29.37 -11.86
C ALA A 488 12.41 -30.35 -11.61
N SER A 489 12.15 -31.46 -10.90
CA SER A 489 13.13 -32.52 -10.67
C SER A 489 13.52 -33.26 -11.95
N LEU A 490 12.56 -33.51 -12.85
CA LEU A 490 12.83 -34.06 -14.18
C LEU A 490 13.74 -33.13 -14.99
N VAL A 491 13.51 -31.81 -14.93
CA VAL A 491 14.41 -30.82 -15.57
C VAL A 491 15.81 -30.87 -14.97
N LYS A 492 15.95 -30.88 -13.64
CA LYS A 492 17.27 -30.99 -12.97
C LYS A 492 18.03 -32.26 -13.33
N SER A 493 17.32 -33.37 -13.55
CA SER A 493 17.92 -34.66 -13.89
C SER A 493 18.47 -34.73 -15.33
N ASN A 494 18.08 -33.79 -16.20
CA ASN A 494 18.53 -33.73 -17.60
C ASN A 494 19.35 -32.46 -17.84
N GLY A 495 20.67 -32.62 -18.01
CA GLY A 495 21.59 -31.49 -18.15
C GLY A 495 21.36 -30.60 -19.38
N GLU A 496 20.81 -31.13 -20.48
CA GLU A 496 20.47 -30.34 -21.69
C GLU A 496 19.20 -29.53 -21.44
N LEU A 497 18.17 -30.16 -20.88
CA LEU A 497 16.90 -29.51 -20.52
C LEU A 497 17.10 -28.43 -19.45
N PHE A 498 17.95 -28.69 -18.45
CA PHE A 498 18.29 -27.71 -17.42
C PHE A 498 18.93 -26.44 -18.01
N ARG A 499 19.86 -26.57 -18.98
CA ARG A 499 20.47 -25.40 -19.65
C ARG A 499 19.43 -24.57 -20.40
N ILE A 500 18.53 -25.24 -21.13
CA ILE A 500 17.44 -24.58 -21.86
C ILE A 500 16.55 -23.80 -20.89
N PHE A 501 16.13 -24.41 -19.77
CA PHE A 501 15.31 -23.74 -18.76
C PHE A 501 16.00 -22.53 -18.11
N VAL A 502 17.33 -22.53 -18.00
CA VAL A 502 18.09 -21.41 -17.42
C VAL A 502 18.27 -20.27 -18.44
N GLN A 503 18.51 -20.59 -19.70
CA GLN A 503 18.93 -19.62 -20.73
C GLN A 503 17.77 -19.01 -21.52
N GLU A 504 16.67 -19.74 -21.71
CA GLU A 504 15.58 -19.34 -22.60
C GLU A 504 14.35 -18.82 -21.84
N GLU A 505 13.52 -18.03 -22.51
CA GLU A 505 12.22 -17.59 -21.99
C GLU A 505 11.17 -18.73 -22.02
N PRO A 506 10.18 -18.75 -21.10
CA PRO A 506 9.18 -19.83 -21.00
C PRO A 506 8.47 -20.20 -22.30
N THR A 507 8.15 -19.21 -23.14
CA THR A 507 7.51 -19.43 -24.45
C THR A 507 8.42 -20.22 -25.40
N ASN A 508 9.70 -19.81 -25.50
CA ASN A 508 10.70 -20.49 -26.33
C ASN A 508 10.98 -21.90 -25.81
N ILE A 509 11.04 -22.09 -24.48
CA ILE A 509 11.24 -23.40 -23.86
C ILE A 509 10.14 -24.37 -24.31
N LEU A 510 8.88 -23.92 -24.30
CA LEU A 510 7.76 -24.77 -24.69
C LEU A 510 7.85 -25.21 -26.16
N ASP A 511 8.25 -24.32 -27.07
CA ASP A 511 8.40 -24.63 -28.49
C ASP A 511 9.56 -25.62 -28.75
N VAL A 512 10.68 -25.45 -28.05
CA VAL A 512 11.84 -26.37 -28.11
C VAL A 512 11.46 -27.77 -27.60
N ILE A 513 10.69 -27.85 -26.52
CA ILE A 513 10.23 -29.12 -25.96
C ILE A 513 9.24 -29.83 -26.89
N LYS A 514 8.32 -29.08 -27.52
CA LYS A 514 7.34 -29.62 -28.48
C LYS A 514 8.00 -30.15 -29.76
N SER A 515 9.01 -29.46 -30.25
CA SER A 515 9.68 -29.77 -31.53
C SER A 515 10.76 -30.87 -31.43
N SER A 516 11.26 -31.15 -30.23
CA SER A 516 12.37 -32.08 -30.02
C SER A 516 11.91 -33.44 -29.49
N ARG A 517 12.14 -34.50 -30.27
CA ARG A 517 11.95 -35.89 -29.81
C ARG A 517 12.78 -36.24 -28.58
N LYS A 518 13.88 -35.53 -28.32
CA LYS A 518 14.72 -35.76 -27.12
C LYS A 518 13.99 -35.46 -25.81
N PHE A 519 13.00 -34.55 -25.84
CA PHE A 519 12.27 -34.10 -24.65
C PHE A 519 10.84 -34.64 -24.56
N GLU A 520 10.51 -35.64 -25.39
CA GLU A 520 9.17 -36.24 -25.48
C GLU A 520 8.69 -36.79 -24.13
N PHE A 521 9.59 -37.37 -23.33
CA PHE A 521 9.25 -37.84 -21.99
C PHE A 521 8.78 -36.71 -21.06
N PHE A 522 9.53 -35.60 -21.02
CA PHE A 522 9.15 -34.43 -20.21
C PHE A 522 7.86 -33.82 -20.73
N TYR A 523 7.74 -33.66 -22.05
CA TYR A 523 6.52 -33.13 -22.68
C TYR A 523 5.29 -33.95 -22.31
N ARG A 524 5.38 -35.29 -22.32
CA ARG A 524 4.29 -36.16 -21.92
C ARG A 524 3.91 -36.01 -20.44
N GLU A 525 4.88 -35.89 -19.54
CA GLU A 525 4.58 -35.64 -18.12
C GLU A 525 3.98 -34.25 -17.89
N LEU A 526 4.41 -33.24 -18.65
CA LEU A 526 3.79 -31.91 -18.66
C LEU A 526 2.35 -31.98 -19.16
N GLN A 527 2.07 -32.72 -20.24
CA GLN A 527 0.70 -32.92 -20.75
C GLN A 527 -0.20 -33.62 -19.73
N LYS A 528 0.30 -34.63 -19.01
CA LYS A 528 -0.44 -35.26 -17.91
C LYS A 528 -0.75 -34.28 -16.79
N PHE A 529 0.22 -33.43 -16.43
CA PHE A 529 0.00 -32.38 -15.44
C PHE A 529 -1.07 -31.40 -15.89
N LEU A 530 -1.02 -30.93 -17.13
CA LEU A 530 -2.00 -30.00 -17.69
C LEU A 530 -3.39 -30.63 -17.85
N ALA A 531 -3.49 -31.92 -18.15
CA ALA A 531 -4.78 -32.60 -18.20
C ALA A 531 -5.48 -32.65 -16.83
N GLU A 532 -4.72 -32.89 -15.76
CA GLU A 532 -5.27 -33.00 -14.40
C GLU A 532 -5.43 -31.64 -13.70
N TYR A 533 -4.44 -30.75 -13.84
CA TYR A 533 -4.36 -29.48 -13.10
C TYR A 533 -4.45 -28.24 -13.98
N GLY A 534 -4.54 -28.41 -15.30
CA GLY A 534 -4.49 -27.30 -16.26
C GLY A 534 -5.71 -26.40 -16.24
N HIS A 535 -6.82 -26.83 -15.61
CA HIS A 535 -8.02 -26.00 -15.39
C HIS A 535 -7.79 -24.87 -14.37
N ARG A 536 -6.63 -24.83 -13.70
CA ARG A 536 -6.28 -23.77 -12.76
C ARG A 536 -5.95 -22.47 -13.48
N GLU A 537 -6.33 -21.36 -12.88
CA GLU A 537 -6.13 -20.01 -13.40
C GLU A 537 -4.80 -19.40 -12.94
N ALA A 538 -4.34 -18.40 -13.69
CA ALA A 538 -3.05 -17.74 -13.47
C ALA A 538 -3.07 -16.65 -12.38
N SER A 539 -4.22 -15.99 -12.14
CA SER A 539 -4.31 -14.79 -11.29
C SER A 539 -5.18 -15.02 -10.04
N GLY A 540 -6.45 -15.43 -10.19
CA GLY A 540 -7.32 -15.70 -9.05
C GLY A 540 -8.53 -16.52 -9.45
N SER A 541 -8.96 -17.46 -8.60
CA SER A 541 -9.91 -18.56 -8.88
C SER A 541 -11.35 -18.16 -9.24
N LEU A 542 -11.62 -16.87 -9.37
CA LEU A 542 -12.93 -16.31 -9.72
C LEU A 542 -12.87 -15.48 -11.02
N LEU A 543 -11.70 -15.37 -11.65
CA LEU A 543 -11.42 -14.51 -12.80
C LEU A 543 -11.12 -15.37 -14.03
N LEU A 544 -12.16 -15.60 -14.83
CA LEU A 544 -12.14 -16.44 -16.03
C LEU A 544 -11.28 -15.86 -17.17
N SER A 545 -11.11 -14.54 -17.24
CA SER A 545 -10.56 -13.85 -18.41
C SER A 545 -9.06 -14.04 -18.62
N ARG A 546 -8.33 -14.50 -17.59
CA ARG A 546 -6.86 -14.63 -17.66
C ARG A 546 -6.39 -15.91 -18.34
N GLY A 547 -7.31 -16.83 -18.57
CA GLY A 547 -7.03 -18.13 -19.14
C GLY A 547 -6.41 -19.08 -18.13
N SER A 548 -6.63 -20.35 -18.39
CA SER A 548 -6.18 -21.48 -17.60
C SER A 548 -4.76 -21.91 -18.00
N TRP A 549 -4.11 -22.72 -17.15
CA TRP A 549 -2.80 -23.28 -17.46
C TRP A 549 -2.80 -24.18 -18.72
N VAL A 550 -3.93 -24.78 -19.09
CA VAL A 550 -4.03 -25.55 -20.34
C VAL A 550 -4.04 -24.63 -21.57
N GLU A 551 -4.66 -23.45 -21.48
CA GLU A 551 -4.66 -22.44 -22.54
C GLU A 551 -3.33 -21.71 -22.65
N LYS A 552 -2.62 -21.55 -21.52
CA LYS A 552 -1.30 -20.89 -21.44
C LYS A 552 -0.26 -21.74 -20.69
N PRO A 553 0.23 -22.85 -21.29
CA PRO A 553 1.18 -23.76 -20.63
C PRO A 553 2.52 -23.12 -20.27
N GLU A 554 2.90 -22.04 -20.95
CA GLU A 554 4.13 -21.27 -20.68
C GLU A 554 4.19 -20.73 -19.24
N LEU A 555 3.05 -20.49 -18.59
CA LEU A 555 3.01 -20.07 -17.20
C LEU A 555 3.49 -21.19 -16.27
N VAL A 556 3.09 -22.43 -16.55
CA VAL A 556 3.56 -23.62 -15.81
C VAL A 556 5.07 -23.80 -16.01
N ILE A 557 5.57 -23.59 -17.23
CA ILE A 557 7.01 -23.59 -17.51
C ILE A 557 7.74 -22.53 -16.69
N GLY A 558 7.18 -21.32 -16.60
CA GLY A 558 7.73 -20.24 -15.76
C GLY A 558 7.79 -20.60 -14.28
N ILE A 559 6.74 -21.23 -13.74
CA ILE A 559 6.72 -21.74 -12.35
C ILE A 559 7.79 -22.81 -12.15
N VAL A 560 7.86 -23.80 -13.06
CA VAL A 560 8.88 -24.86 -13.01
C VAL A 560 10.29 -24.26 -13.06
N LYS A 561 10.53 -23.29 -13.94
CA LYS A 561 11.80 -22.53 -14.03
C LYS A 561 12.14 -21.84 -12.71
N SER A 562 11.18 -21.17 -12.07
CA SER A 562 11.38 -20.54 -10.75
C SER A 562 11.78 -21.56 -9.68
N LEU A 563 11.11 -22.72 -9.62
CA LEU A 563 11.42 -23.81 -8.68
C LEU A 563 12.84 -24.39 -8.86
N LEU A 564 13.48 -24.21 -10.03
CA LEU A 564 14.87 -24.62 -10.23
C LEU A 564 15.84 -23.78 -9.40
N THR A 565 15.51 -22.51 -9.16
CA THR A 565 16.37 -21.54 -8.44
C THR A 565 16.26 -21.65 -6.92
N ILE A 566 15.17 -22.21 -6.41
CA ILE A 566 14.93 -22.40 -4.98
C ILE A 566 15.85 -23.52 -4.46
N ARG A 567 16.76 -23.18 -3.52
CA ARG A 567 17.45 -24.18 -2.70
C ARG A 567 16.44 -24.70 -1.67
N LYS A 568 16.08 -25.98 -1.73
CA LYS A 568 15.31 -26.63 -0.66
C LYS A 568 16.09 -26.49 0.65
N THR A 569 15.55 -25.75 1.61
CA THR A 569 15.95 -25.86 3.01
C THR A 569 15.45 -27.20 3.52
N ALA A 570 16.27 -27.94 4.28
CA ALA A 570 15.93 -29.24 4.88
C ALA A 570 14.74 -29.21 5.89
N ASP A 571 14.02 -28.09 5.95
CA ASP A 571 12.99 -27.79 6.95
C ASP A 571 11.58 -28.28 6.59
N GLU A 572 11.27 -28.52 5.30
CA GLU A 572 9.90 -28.90 4.89
C GLU A 572 9.56 -30.35 5.25
N ASP A 573 10.41 -31.34 4.93
CA ASP A 573 10.20 -32.75 5.29
C ASP A 573 10.26 -32.96 6.82
N SER A 574 11.13 -32.22 7.50
CA SER A 574 11.19 -32.23 8.97
C SER A 574 10.01 -31.51 9.62
N SER A 575 9.28 -30.63 8.91
CA SER A 575 8.06 -30.00 9.44
C SER A 575 6.90 -30.97 9.58
N CYS A 576 6.72 -31.92 8.63
CA CYS A 576 5.65 -32.91 8.72
C CYS A 576 5.94 -34.02 9.72
N HIS A 577 7.18 -34.47 9.84
CA HIS A 577 7.56 -35.39 10.93
C HIS A 577 7.39 -34.73 12.31
N ARG A 578 7.86 -33.49 12.49
CA ARG A 578 7.65 -32.73 13.75
C ARG A 578 6.17 -32.48 14.03
N PHE A 579 5.34 -32.34 13.01
CA PHE A 579 3.89 -32.17 13.12
C PHE A 579 3.18 -33.45 13.62
N GLU A 580 3.51 -34.61 13.06
CA GLU A 580 2.97 -35.90 13.52
C GLU A 580 3.38 -36.21 14.97
N GLU A 581 4.65 -35.98 15.32
CA GLU A 581 5.13 -36.08 16.71
C GLU A 581 4.38 -35.13 17.65
N THR A 582 4.11 -33.92 17.19
CA THR A 582 3.38 -32.90 17.95
C THR A 582 1.93 -33.29 18.20
N LEU A 583 1.22 -33.78 17.17
CA LEU A 583 -0.14 -34.30 17.28
C LEU A 583 -0.20 -35.49 18.25
N ASN A 584 0.72 -36.43 18.11
CA ASN A 584 0.82 -37.60 18.99
C ASN A 584 1.08 -37.17 20.46
N SER A 585 1.91 -36.16 20.68
CA SER A 585 2.12 -35.60 22.03
C SER A 585 0.85 -34.98 22.62
N LEU A 586 0.02 -34.30 21.80
CA LEU A 586 -1.23 -33.69 22.23
C LEU A 586 -2.28 -34.75 22.60
N PHE A 587 -2.46 -35.79 21.78
CA PHE A 587 -3.40 -36.88 22.04
C PHE A 587 -2.99 -37.83 23.17
N SER A 588 -1.72 -37.78 23.61
CA SER A 588 -1.25 -38.49 24.81
C SER A 588 -1.79 -37.89 26.13
N THR A 589 -2.31 -36.66 26.11
CA THR A 589 -2.83 -35.97 27.30
C THR A 589 -4.21 -36.51 27.68
N ARG A 590 -4.36 -37.06 28.89
CA ARG A 590 -5.62 -37.69 29.41
C ARG A 590 -6.89 -36.84 29.27
N LEU A 591 -6.78 -35.50 29.25
CA LEU A 591 -7.88 -34.55 29.12
C LEU A 591 -8.53 -34.53 27.72
N LEU A 592 -7.78 -34.86 26.65
CA LEU A 592 -8.28 -34.84 25.27
C LEU A 592 -8.96 -36.16 24.84
N ARG A 593 -8.76 -37.26 25.60
CA ARG A 593 -9.40 -38.56 25.36
C ARG A 593 -10.88 -38.63 25.75
N PHE A 594 -11.36 -37.70 26.58
CA PHE A 594 -12.69 -37.79 27.20
C PHE A 594 -13.82 -37.10 26.42
N ILE A 595 -13.51 -36.40 25.33
CA ILE A 595 -14.49 -35.56 24.64
C ILE A 595 -14.60 -36.03 23.19
N TRP A 596 -15.80 -35.86 22.63
CA TRP A 596 -16.27 -35.84 21.24
C TRP A 596 -15.31 -35.29 20.14
N LEU A 597 -14.07 -34.95 20.50
CA LEU A 597 -13.00 -34.39 19.70
C LEU A 597 -12.45 -35.36 18.65
N GLU A 598 -12.47 -36.68 18.86
CA GLU A 598 -12.01 -37.63 17.83
C GLU A 598 -12.82 -37.51 16.53
N ARG A 599 -14.15 -37.36 16.63
CA ARG A 599 -15.07 -37.12 15.51
C ARG A 599 -14.94 -35.70 14.92
N CYS A 600 -14.60 -34.73 15.74
CA CYS A 600 -14.48 -33.32 15.35
C CYS A 600 -13.12 -32.98 14.72
N PHE A 601 -12.03 -33.59 15.16
CA PHE A 601 -10.67 -33.34 14.68
C PHE A 601 -10.41 -33.94 13.30
N SER A 602 -10.83 -35.19 13.09
CA SER A 602 -10.59 -35.87 11.82
C SER A 602 -11.44 -35.30 10.68
N GLY A 603 -12.54 -34.58 10.99
CA GLY A 603 -13.34 -33.85 10.00
C GLY A 603 -12.77 -32.48 9.60
N PHE A 604 -11.95 -31.86 10.47
CA PHE A 604 -11.36 -30.55 10.19
C PHE A 604 -10.20 -30.62 9.18
N TYR A 605 -9.40 -31.69 9.24
CA TYR A 605 -8.25 -31.94 8.36
C TYR A 605 -8.61 -32.07 6.88
N ILE A 606 -9.87 -32.35 6.57
CA ILE A 606 -10.27 -32.71 5.22
C ILE A 606 -10.89 -31.52 4.50
N MET A 607 -11.59 -30.63 5.20
CA MET A 607 -12.51 -29.71 4.54
C MET A 607 -11.89 -28.43 3.95
N LEU A 608 -10.78 -27.93 4.50
CA LEU A 608 -10.06 -26.78 3.94
C LEU A 608 -9.19 -27.17 2.72
N GLY A 609 -8.94 -28.46 2.52
CA GLY A 609 -8.03 -28.96 1.48
C GLY A 609 -8.68 -29.52 0.22
N SER A 610 -10.00 -29.64 0.17
CA SER A 610 -10.64 -30.44 -0.87
C SER A 610 -11.89 -29.79 -1.43
N SER A 611 -11.65 -28.78 -2.26
CA SER A 611 -12.44 -28.62 -3.48
C SER A 611 -11.68 -29.39 -4.58
N ILE A 612 -12.33 -30.39 -5.18
CA ILE A 612 -11.88 -31.26 -6.29
C ILE A 612 -11.11 -32.55 -5.84
N GLY A 613 -11.38 -33.70 -6.47
CA GLY A 613 -11.43 -35.03 -5.81
C GLY A 613 -10.28 -36.05 -5.99
N LEU A 614 -10.25 -37.00 -5.04
CA LEU A 614 -9.62 -38.35 -4.96
C LEU A 614 -8.07 -38.49 -5.14
N GLY A 615 -7.35 -39.35 -4.39
CA GLY A 615 -7.80 -40.39 -3.43
C GLY A 615 -6.72 -41.09 -2.58
N ARG A 616 -7.23 -42.05 -1.76
CA ARG A 616 -6.62 -43.13 -0.95
C ARG A 616 -5.47 -42.83 0.02
N ILE A 617 -5.76 -42.99 1.32
CA ILE A 617 -4.85 -43.65 2.27
C ILE A 617 -5.64 -44.71 3.05
N HIS A 618 -5.14 -45.95 3.00
CA HIS A 618 -5.56 -47.07 3.82
C HIS A 618 -5.19 -46.81 5.29
N VAL A 619 -6.15 -46.97 6.20
CA VAL A 619 -5.85 -47.23 7.61
C VAL A 619 -6.05 -48.73 7.83
N SER A 620 -4.96 -49.49 7.73
CA SER A 620 -4.89 -50.83 8.30
C SER A 620 -4.50 -50.71 9.77
N THR A 621 -5.43 -51.10 10.66
CA THR A 621 -5.21 -51.72 11.98
C THR A 621 -3.98 -51.27 12.79
N LEU A 622 -4.20 -50.39 13.77
CA LEU A 622 -4.21 -50.69 15.22
C LEU A 622 -4.47 -49.42 16.04
#